data_AF-A0AA86MRT8-F1
#
_entry.id   AF-A0AA86MRT8-F1
#
_cell.length_a   1.000
_cell.length_b   1.000
_cell.length_c   1.000
_cell.angle_alpha   90.00
_cell.angle_beta   90.00
_cell.angle_gamma   90.00
#
_symmetry.space_group_name_H-M   'P 1'
#
loop_
_entity.id
_entity.type
_entity.pdbx_description
1 polymer ?
#
loop_
_entity_poly.entity_id
_entity_poly.type
_entity_poly.pdbx_seq_one_letter_code
_entity_poly.pdbx_strand_id
1 'polypeptide(L)'
;MKKIIIECSSCKGTGLYKGVSERDNCAVVCSVCNGTGKVDFFYNEFEGRKKRTDVKRVFKHSCGYIQSDEDVTTEDGKIIKFSQGGCSYEEWLNGEEPKPVEDLYCPYVWDNTGMGHEPLNDCKEYCGFGSISNCKKYNCKEECWKKLKALKNDLETLESEFLLVGYSQDSINEIKNSNYAKTIRKQIENLESEKSYWGENQ
;
A
#
# COMPACT_ATOMS: atom_id res chain seq x y z
N MET A 1 2.02 13.90 -29.43
CA MET A 1 2.34 14.78 -28.29
C MET A 1 1.45 16.02 -28.35
N LYS A 2 0.55 16.16 -27.39
CA LYS A 2 -0.34 17.32 -27.29
C LYS A 2 0.32 18.41 -26.44
N LYS A 3 -0.13 19.65 -26.63
CA LYS A 3 0.37 20.83 -25.93
C LYS A 3 -0.80 21.54 -25.25
N ILE A 4 -0.61 21.89 -23.98
CA ILE A 4 -1.49 22.81 -23.26
C ILE A 4 -0.64 23.91 -22.62
N ILE A 5 -1.26 25.06 -22.35
CA ILE A 5 -0.67 26.13 -21.58
C ILE A 5 -1.16 25.97 -20.15
N ILE A 6 -0.24 25.82 -19.20
CA ILE A 6 -0.56 25.73 -17.78
C ILE A 6 0.03 26.90 -17.01
N GLU A 7 -0.55 27.19 -15.85
CA GLU A 7 -0.01 28.16 -14.92
C GLU A 7 1.42 27.76 -14.49
N CYS A 8 2.33 28.73 -14.43
CA CYS A 8 3.68 28.49 -13.91
C CYS A 8 3.61 28.20 -12.40
N SER A 9 3.93 26.96 -12.02
CA SER A 9 3.85 26.49 -10.63
C SER A 9 4.82 27.19 -9.69
N SER A 10 5.91 27.77 -10.21
CA SER A 10 6.93 28.47 -9.43
C SER A 10 6.51 29.87 -9.00
N CYS A 11 5.86 30.63 -9.88
CA CYS A 11 5.40 31.99 -9.58
C CYS A 11 3.89 32.11 -9.39
N LYS A 12 3.15 30.99 -9.45
CA LYS A 12 1.68 30.94 -9.32
C LYS A 12 1.00 31.89 -10.31
N GLY A 13 1.40 31.84 -11.57
CA GLY A 13 0.76 32.64 -12.62
C GLY A 13 1.22 34.10 -12.74
N THR A 14 1.95 34.62 -11.76
CA THR A 14 2.24 36.07 -11.70
C THR A 14 3.35 36.55 -12.66
N GLY A 15 4.19 35.63 -13.15
CA GLY A 15 5.43 35.98 -13.85
C GLY A 15 6.56 36.48 -12.92
N LEU A 16 6.28 36.70 -11.65
CA LEU A 16 7.21 37.24 -10.67
C LEU A 16 7.46 36.21 -9.57
N TYR A 17 8.72 35.88 -9.36
CA TYR A 17 9.13 34.97 -8.30
C TYR A 17 9.54 35.76 -7.06
N LYS A 18 9.06 35.31 -5.90
CA LYS A 18 9.46 35.84 -4.59
C LYS A 18 9.72 34.66 -3.65
N GLY A 19 10.99 34.36 -3.44
CA GLY A 19 11.48 33.36 -2.50
C GLY A 19 11.92 34.01 -1.19
N VAL A 20 12.83 33.33 -0.50
CA VAL A 20 13.36 33.77 0.81
C VAL A 20 14.30 34.98 0.73
N SER A 21 14.88 35.24 -0.44
CA SER A 21 15.87 36.31 -0.65
C SER A 21 15.25 37.63 -1.07
N GLU A 22 14.06 37.61 -1.67
CA GLU A 22 13.34 38.80 -2.12
C GLU A 22 12.61 39.44 -0.93
N ARG A 23 13.24 40.44 -0.32
CA ARG A 23 12.72 41.16 0.85
C ARG A 23 11.72 42.25 0.47
N ASP A 24 10.93 42.65 1.46
CA ASP A 24 9.99 43.77 1.39
C ASP A 24 9.04 43.67 0.19
N ASN A 25 8.86 44.73 -0.59
CA ASN A 25 7.97 44.78 -1.75
C ASN A 25 8.68 44.44 -3.07
N CYS A 26 9.78 43.69 -3.03
CA CYS A 26 10.54 43.30 -4.22
C CYS A 26 10.20 41.88 -4.68
N ALA A 27 10.38 41.63 -5.98
CA ALA A 27 10.31 40.32 -6.62
C ALA A 27 11.27 40.30 -7.83
N VAL A 28 11.64 39.13 -8.30
CA VAL A 28 12.44 38.95 -9.52
C VAL A 28 11.59 38.34 -10.63
N VAL A 29 12.00 38.52 -11.89
CA VAL A 29 11.34 37.83 -13.01
C VAL A 29 11.49 36.34 -12.82
N CYS A 30 10.37 35.61 -12.89
CA CYS A 30 10.39 34.16 -12.74
C CYS A 30 11.17 33.53 -13.88
N SER A 31 12.29 32.86 -13.57
CA SER A 31 13.18 32.20 -14.53
C SER A 31 12.54 31.00 -15.23
N VAL A 32 11.53 30.38 -14.62
CA VAL A 32 10.85 29.21 -15.19
C VAL A 32 9.94 29.59 -16.35
N CYS A 33 9.22 30.71 -16.23
CA CYS A 33 8.29 31.17 -17.26
C CYS A 33 8.76 32.43 -18.00
N ASN A 34 9.96 32.93 -17.67
CA ASN A 34 10.53 34.17 -18.19
C ASN A 34 9.56 35.36 -18.10
N GLY A 35 8.89 35.52 -16.96
CA GLY A 35 7.97 36.63 -16.72
C GLY A 35 6.56 36.46 -17.30
N THR A 36 6.29 35.39 -18.05
CA THR A 36 4.99 35.23 -18.73
C THR A 36 3.86 34.72 -17.83
N GLY A 37 4.20 34.18 -16.66
CA GLY A 37 3.24 33.55 -15.75
C GLY A 37 2.75 32.16 -16.20
N LYS A 38 3.14 31.70 -17.38
CA LYS A 38 2.63 30.45 -17.98
C LYS A 38 3.75 29.60 -18.57
N VAL A 39 3.55 28.29 -18.65
CA VAL A 39 4.48 27.36 -19.28
C VAL A 39 3.74 26.43 -20.24
N ASP A 40 4.44 26.03 -21.30
CA ASP A 40 3.95 25.01 -22.22
C ASP A 40 4.17 23.63 -21.60
N PHE A 41 3.10 22.85 -21.46
CA PHE A 41 3.16 21.47 -20.97
C PHE A 41 2.83 20.50 -22.11
N PHE A 42 3.76 19.57 -22.34
CA PHE A 42 3.65 18.57 -23.38
C PHE A 42 3.38 17.20 -22.76
N TYR A 43 2.35 16.52 -23.26
CA TYR A 43 1.98 15.19 -22.79
C TYR A 43 1.49 14.30 -23.92
N ASN A 44 1.49 13.00 -23.65
CA ASN A 44 0.77 12.03 -24.46
C ASN A 44 -0.45 11.60 -23.65
N GLU A 45 -1.60 11.48 -24.32
CA GLU A 45 -2.78 10.93 -23.67
C GLU A 45 -2.52 9.49 -23.23
N PHE A 46 -3.09 9.13 -22.09
CA PHE A 46 -3.04 7.77 -21.63
C PHE A 46 -4.08 6.96 -22.40
N GLU A 47 -3.62 6.21 -23.39
CA GLU A 47 -4.45 5.31 -24.21
C GLU A 47 -4.53 3.89 -23.60
N GLY A 48 -3.96 3.70 -22.40
CA GLY A 48 -3.84 2.41 -21.74
C GLY A 48 -2.39 2.01 -21.49
N ARG A 49 -2.22 0.88 -20.77
CA ARG A 49 -0.91 0.31 -20.48
C ARG A 49 -0.29 -0.22 -21.78
N LYS A 50 0.94 0.18 -22.09
CA LYS A 50 1.68 -0.37 -23.24
C LYS A 50 2.30 -1.71 -22.87
N LYS A 51 2.18 -2.70 -23.76
CA LYS A 51 2.76 -4.03 -23.57
C LYS A 51 4.30 -3.94 -23.60
N ARG A 52 4.96 -4.53 -22.60
CA ARG A 52 6.39 -4.82 -22.60
C ARG A 52 6.59 -6.30 -22.93
N THR A 53 7.38 -6.59 -23.95
CA THR A 53 7.65 -7.98 -24.38
C THR A 53 8.83 -8.61 -23.63
N ASP A 54 9.60 -7.79 -22.91
CA ASP A 54 10.76 -8.19 -22.12
C ASP A 54 10.43 -8.47 -20.66
N VAL A 55 9.18 -8.33 -20.25
CA VAL A 55 8.71 -8.55 -18.88
C VAL A 55 7.80 -9.77 -18.85
N LYS A 56 8.14 -10.77 -18.03
CA LYS A 56 7.33 -11.99 -17.85
C LYS A 56 6.60 -12.03 -16.52
N ARG A 57 7.19 -11.45 -15.47
CA ARG A 57 6.68 -11.48 -14.10
C ARG A 57 6.71 -10.08 -13.51
N VAL A 58 5.70 -9.76 -12.71
CA VAL A 58 5.49 -8.46 -12.06
C VAL A 58 5.49 -8.68 -10.55
N PHE A 59 6.19 -7.82 -9.84
CA PHE A 59 6.21 -7.79 -8.38
C PHE A 59 5.76 -6.41 -7.91
N LYS A 60 5.07 -6.36 -6.77
CA LYS A 60 4.48 -5.13 -6.24
C LYS A 60 5.54 -4.08 -5.87
N HIS A 61 6.62 -4.53 -5.24
CA HIS A 61 7.75 -3.71 -4.80
C HIS A 61 8.97 -4.61 -4.58
N SER A 62 10.17 -4.03 -4.51
CA SER A 62 11.42 -4.76 -4.32
C SER A 62 11.96 -4.73 -2.90
N CYS A 63 11.67 -3.67 -2.13
CA CYS A 63 12.18 -3.45 -0.78
C CYS A 63 13.70 -3.69 -0.62
N GLY A 64 14.48 -3.38 -1.67
CA GLY A 64 15.94 -3.54 -1.68
C GLY A 64 16.45 -4.92 -2.08
N TYR A 65 15.56 -5.87 -2.40
CA TYR A 65 15.96 -7.18 -2.91
C TYR A 65 16.07 -7.21 -4.43
N ILE A 66 16.97 -8.07 -4.92
CA ILE A 66 17.05 -8.43 -6.33
C ILE A 66 15.95 -9.46 -6.63
N GLN A 67 15.22 -9.25 -7.72
CA GLN A 67 14.13 -10.12 -8.15
C GLN A 67 14.47 -10.80 -9.47
N SER A 68 13.90 -11.98 -9.66
CA SER A 68 14.07 -12.81 -10.86
C SER A 68 12.70 -13.29 -11.35
N ASP A 69 12.55 -13.56 -12.65
CA ASP A 69 11.39 -14.27 -13.19
C ASP A 69 11.42 -15.78 -12.91
N GLU A 70 12.57 -16.28 -12.43
CA GLU A 70 12.87 -17.69 -12.13
C GLU A 70 13.26 -17.88 -10.65
N ASP A 71 13.09 -19.10 -10.13
CA ASP A 71 13.54 -19.45 -8.78
C ASP A 71 15.08 -19.44 -8.71
N VAL A 72 15.62 -18.95 -7.60
CA VAL A 72 17.07 -18.77 -7.43
C VAL A 72 17.55 -19.55 -6.21
N THR A 73 18.64 -20.31 -6.38
CA THR A 73 19.39 -20.88 -5.26
C THR A 73 20.47 -19.92 -4.83
N THR A 74 20.45 -19.51 -3.56
CA THR A 74 21.46 -18.64 -2.95
C THR A 74 22.76 -19.39 -2.68
N GLU A 75 23.84 -18.66 -2.39
CA GLU A 75 25.17 -19.24 -2.13
C GLU A 75 25.17 -20.23 -0.95
N ASP A 76 24.30 -20.01 0.06
CA ASP A 76 24.08 -20.89 1.21
C ASP A 76 23.13 -22.07 0.91
N GLY A 77 22.71 -22.26 -0.34
CA GLY A 77 21.89 -23.38 -0.79
C GLY A 77 20.39 -23.23 -0.55
N LYS A 78 19.92 -22.08 -0.06
CA LYS A 78 18.49 -21.80 0.10
C LYS A 78 17.86 -21.48 -1.25
N ILE A 79 16.66 -22.01 -1.51
CA ILE A 79 15.89 -21.67 -2.71
C ILE A 79 14.93 -20.53 -2.39
N ILE A 80 14.97 -19.45 -3.17
CA ILE A 80 13.99 -18.36 -3.16
C ILE A 80 13.00 -18.61 -4.30
N LYS A 81 11.74 -18.85 -3.95
CA LYS A 81 10.70 -19.22 -4.91
C LYS A 81 9.99 -18.02 -5.52
N PHE A 82 10.67 -17.29 -6.41
CA PHE A 82 10.06 -16.18 -7.15
C PHE A 82 8.85 -16.62 -8.00
N SER A 83 8.83 -17.87 -8.45
CA SER A 83 7.71 -18.48 -9.17
C SER A 83 6.40 -18.48 -8.38
N GLN A 84 6.48 -18.52 -7.04
CA GLN A 84 5.32 -18.55 -6.13
C GLN A 84 4.84 -17.16 -5.69
N GLY A 85 5.65 -16.12 -5.94
CA GLY A 85 5.26 -14.73 -5.72
C GLY A 85 5.06 -13.97 -7.02
N GLY A 86 4.73 -12.69 -6.87
CA GLY A 86 4.36 -11.82 -7.98
C GLY A 86 3.08 -12.27 -8.68
N CYS A 87 2.95 -11.87 -9.93
CA CYS A 87 2.03 -12.44 -10.92
C CYS A 87 2.71 -12.40 -12.29
N SER A 88 2.23 -13.19 -13.24
CA SER A 88 2.63 -13.07 -14.64
C SER A 88 2.24 -11.70 -15.22
N TYR A 89 2.90 -11.32 -16.30
CA TYR A 89 2.59 -10.06 -16.96
C TYR A 89 1.16 -10.03 -17.54
N GLU A 90 0.68 -11.17 -18.03
CA GLU A 90 -0.71 -11.35 -18.47
C GLU A 90 -1.71 -11.18 -17.33
N GLU A 91 -1.49 -11.81 -16.18
CA GLU A 91 -2.31 -11.64 -14.96
C GLU A 91 -2.34 -10.17 -14.52
N TRP A 92 -1.19 -9.48 -14.53
CA TRP A 92 -1.12 -8.05 -14.21
C TRP A 92 -1.91 -7.16 -15.19
N LEU A 93 -1.87 -7.48 -16.49
CA LEU A 93 -2.67 -6.77 -17.50
C LEU A 93 -4.17 -6.96 -17.28
N ASN A 94 -4.57 -8.12 -16.75
CA ASN A 94 -5.95 -8.43 -16.37
C ASN A 94 -6.35 -7.86 -15.00
N GLY A 95 -5.45 -7.15 -14.32
CA GLY A 95 -5.73 -6.48 -13.05
C GLY A 95 -5.47 -7.34 -11.80
N GLU A 96 -4.80 -8.49 -11.93
CA GLU A 96 -4.41 -9.27 -10.77
C GLU A 96 -3.29 -8.57 -9.98
N GLU A 97 -3.41 -8.60 -8.65
CA GLU A 97 -2.41 -8.03 -7.75
C GLU A 97 -1.24 -9.02 -7.53
N PRO A 98 0.01 -8.55 -7.63
CA PRO A 98 1.18 -9.40 -7.37
C PRO A 98 1.20 -9.96 -5.94
N LYS A 99 1.52 -11.25 -5.79
CA LYS A 99 1.61 -11.95 -4.48
C LYS A 99 2.98 -11.72 -3.80
N PRO A 100 3.08 -11.86 -2.47
CA PRO A 100 4.37 -11.82 -1.78
C PRO A 100 5.25 -13.03 -2.13
N VAL A 101 6.56 -12.81 -2.23
CA VAL A 101 7.58 -13.88 -2.14
C VAL A 101 7.89 -14.10 -0.66
N GLU A 102 7.17 -15.01 -0.01
CA GLU A 102 7.22 -15.19 1.47
C GLU A 102 8.61 -15.61 1.99
N ASP A 103 9.42 -16.26 1.16
CA ASP A 103 10.81 -16.64 1.48
C ASP A 103 11.73 -15.44 1.67
N LEU A 104 11.36 -14.31 1.05
CA LEU A 104 12.14 -13.08 0.94
C LEU A 104 11.58 -11.98 1.86
N TYR A 105 10.28 -11.73 1.79
CA TYR A 105 9.62 -10.70 2.58
C TYR A 105 9.04 -11.26 3.87
N CYS A 106 9.06 -10.48 4.94
CA CYS A 106 8.16 -10.70 6.08
C CYS A 106 6.85 -9.91 5.87
N PRO A 107 5.76 -10.24 6.59
CA PRO A 107 4.51 -9.52 6.52
C PRO A 107 4.65 -8.00 6.69
N TYR A 108 5.48 -7.56 7.64
CA TYR A 108 5.71 -6.14 7.89
C TYR A 108 6.25 -5.41 6.66
N VAL A 109 7.29 -5.95 6.02
CA VAL A 109 7.87 -5.32 4.82
C VAL A 109 6.90 -5.32 3.64
N TRP A 110 5.99 -6.30 3.59
CA TRP A 110 5.05 -6.46 2.48
C TRP A 110 3.79 -5.58 2.60
N ASP A 111 3.16 -5.57 3.78
CA ASP A 111 1.81 -5.02 4.00
C ASP A 111 1.79 -3.74 4.89
N ASN A 112 2.93 -3.29 5.44
CA ASN A 112 2.93 -2.09 6.30
C ASN A 112 2.66 -0.81 5.50
N THR A 113 1.68 -0.03 5.96
CA THR A 113 1.27 1.23 5.32
C THR A 113 1.64 2.48 6.13
N GLY A 114 2.36 2.33 7.24
CA GLY A 114 2.83 3.44 8.07
C GLY A 114 2.89 3.07 9.55
N MET A 115 3.43 3.97 10.36
CA MET A 115 3.51 3.76 11.82
C MET A 115 2.09 3.59 12.40
N GLY A 116 1.88 2.53 13.19
CA GLY A 116 0.56 2.18 13.75
C GLY A 116 -0.31 1.32 12.83
N HIS A 117 0.08 1.12 11.57
CA HIS A 117 -0.60 0.26 10.59
C HIS A 117 0.13 -1.07 10.38
N GLU A 118 0.80 -1.57 11.41
CA GLU A 118 1.58 -2.79 11.28
C GLU A 118 0.65 -4.01 11.08
N PRO A 119 0.99 -4.95 10.18
CA PRO A 119 0.11 -6.06 9.82
C PRO A 119 -0.13 -7.05 10.96
N LEU A 120 0.75 -7.08 11.96
CA LEU A 120 0.62 -7.90 13.17
C LEU A 120 1.02 -7.08 14.40
N ASN A 121 0.41 -7.39 15.55
CA ASN A 121 0.81 -6.84 16.85
C ASN A 121 2.30 -7.06 17.15
N ASP A 122 2.78 -8.28 16.89
CA ASP A 122 4.19 -8.65 17.02
C ASP A 122 5.10 -7.68 16.25
N CYS A 123 4.67 -7.16 15.10
CA CYS A 123 5.49 -6.24 14.32
C CYS A 123 5.69 -4.91 15.06
N LYS A 124 4.66 -4.40 15.74
CA LYS A 124 4.77 -3.19 16.56
C LYS A 124 5.70 -3.40 17.76
N GLU A 125 5.63 -4.57 18.38
CA GLU A 125 6.47 -4.92 19.53
C GLU A 125 7.94 -5.12 19.15
N TYR A 126 8.20 -5.79 18.02
CA TYR A 126 9.55 -6.24 17.68
C TYR A 126 10.25 -5.40 16.60
N CYS A 127 9.55 -4.63 15.77
CA CYS A 127 10.18 -3.85 14.68
C CYS A 127 10.62 -2.44 15.10
N GLY A 128 10.70 -2.13 16.41
CA GLY A 128 11.37 -0.93 16.98
C GLY A 128 11.24 0.38 16.18
N PHE A 129 10.05 1.00 16.17
CA PHE A 129 9.72 2.22 15.40
C PHE A 129 9.83 2.07 13.86
N GLY A 130 9.67 0.85 13.36
CA GLY A 130 9.55 0.57 11.94
C GLY A 130 10.84 0.21 11.22
N SER A 131 11.89 -0.11 11.98
CA SER A 131 13.13 -0.65 11.44
C SER A 131 13.13 -2.17 11.49
N ILE A 132 12.97 -2.81 10.32
CA ILE A 132 12.95 -4.28 10.22
C ILE A 132 14.25 -4.94 10.71
N SER A 133 15.37 -4.24 10.59
CA SER A 133 16.69 -4.70 11.05
C SER A 133 16.75 -5.03 12.55
N ASN A 134 15.82 -4.49 13.34
CA ASN A 134 15.74 -4.74 14.78
C ASN A 134 14.74 -5.86 15.15
N CYS A 135 14.04 -6.44 14.15
CA CYS A 135 13.01 -7.42 14.42
C CYS A 135 13.60 -8.76 14.87
N LYS A 136 13.40 -9.07 16.15
CA LYS A 136 13.83 -10.33 16.77
C LYS A 136 13.18 -11.58 16.15
N LYS A 137 12.10 -11.42 15.38
CA LYS A 137 11.38 -12.51 14.69
C LYS A 137 11.67 -12.60 13.20
N TYR A 138 12.60 -11.79 12.67
CA TYR A 138 12.85 -11.76 11.22
C TYR A 138 13.25 -13.14 10.67
N ASN A 139 14.06 -13.90 11.42
CA ASN A 139 14.46 -15.26 11.06
C ASN A 139 13.34 -16.31 11.21
N CYS A 140 12.20 -15.93 11.79
CA CYS A 140 11.00 -16.76 11.95
C CYS A 140 9.81 -16.14 11.20
N LYS A 141 10.06 -15.44 10.09
CA LYS A 141 9.02 -14.74 9.31
C LYS A 141 7.95 -15.69 8.76
N GLU A 142 8.27 -16.97 8.58
CA GLU A 142 7.36 -18.02 8.17
C GLU A 142 6.21 -18.19 9.18
N GLU A 143 6.49 -18.03 10.48
CA GLU A 143 5.47 -18.00 11.53
C GLU A 143 4.62 -16.72 11.46
N CYS A 144 5.25 -15.59 11.14
CA CYS A 144 4.54 -14.33 10.95
C CYS A 144 3.55 -14.44 9.78
N TRP A 145 3.94 -15.06 8.67
CA TRP A 145 3.05 -15.33 7.54
C TRP A 145 1.88 -16.23 7.91
N LYS A 146 2.12 -17.31 8.68
CA LYS A 146 1.05 -18.17 9.19
C LYS A 146 0.04 -17.39 10.03
N LYS A 147 0.52 -16.53 10.95
CA LYS A 147 -0.34 -15.67 11.77
C LYS A 147 -1.15 -14.70 10.93
N LEU A 148 -0.53 -14.04 9.95
CA LEU A 148 -1.23 -13.10 9.09
C LEU A 148 -2.30 -13.79 8.22
N LYS A 149 -1.99 -14.97 7.67
CA LYS A 149 -2.96 -15.77 6.90
C LYS A 149 -4.16 -16.19 7.75
N ALA A 150 -3.92 -16.69 8.96
CA ALA A 150 -5.00 -17.03 9.89
C ALA A 150 -5.86 -15.80 10.20
N LEU A 151 -5.24 -14.65 10.48
CA LEU A 151 -5.96 -13.40 10.71
C LEU A 151 -6.82 -12.98 9.49
N LYS A 152 -6.28 -13.06 8.27
CA LYS A 152 -7.02 -12.72 7.05
C LYS A 152 -8.21 -13.66 6.84
N ASN A 153 -8.04 -14.97 7.04
CA ASN A 153 -9.13 -15.94 6.94
C ASN A 153 -10.23 -15.70 7.99
N ASP A 154 -9.84 -15.40 9.24
CA ASP A 154 -10.79 -15.03 10.29
C ASP A 154 -11.60 -13.79 9.86
N LEU A 155 -10.94 -12.77 9.30
CA LEU A 155 -11.61 -11.56 8.82
C LEU A 155 -12.57 -11.81 7.65
N GLU A 156 -12.20 -12.65 6.68
CA GLU A 156 -13.07 -13.04 5.56
C GLU A 156 -14.30 -13.82 6.02
N THR A 157 -14.13 -14.69 7.01
CA THR A 157 -15.22 -15.43 7.64
C THR A 157 -16.20 -14.48 8.32
N LEU A 158 -15.68 -13.54 9.11
CA LEU A 158 -16.48 -12.53 9.80
C LEU A 158 -17.23 -11.61 8.82
N GLU A 159 -16.57 -11.17 7.75
CA GLU A 159 -17.23 -10.39 6.70
C GLU A 159 -18.40 -11.14 6.08
N SER A 160 -18.23 -12.43 5.82
CA SER A 160 -19.31 -13.29 5.33
C SER A 160 -20.47 -13.39 6.33
N GLU A 161 -20.19 -13.51 7.61
CA GLU A 161 -21.20 -13.51 8.68
C GLU A 161 -21.95 -12.18 8.78
N PHE A 162 -21.25 -11.04 8.66
CA PHE A 162 -21.88 -9.71 8.66
C PHE A 162 -22.85 -9.54 7.48
N LEU A 163 -22.45 -9.98 6.28
CA LEU A 163 -23.31 -9.96 5.11
C LEU A 163 -24.56 -10.83 5.33
N LEU A 164 -24.41 -12.02 5.94
CA LEU A 164 -25.54 -12.92 6.23
C LEU A 164 -26.55 -12.32 7.21
N VAL A 165 -26.09 -11.53 8.18
CA VAL A 165 -26.99 -10.86 9.15
C VAL A 165 -27.49 -9.49 8.67
N GLY A 166 -27.24 -9.16 7.40
CA GLY A 166 -27.87 -8.02 6.71
C GLY A 166 -27.05 -6.73 6.66
N TYR A 167 -25.78 -6.74 7.04
CA TYR A 167 -24.90 -5.58 6.85
C TYR A 167 -24.60 -5.37 5.36
N SER A 168 -24.53 -4.11 4.94
CA SER A 168 -24.06 -3.76 3.60
C SER A 168 -22.54 -3.84 3.51
N GLN A 169 -22.01 -4.04 2.31
CA GLN A 169 -20.56 -4.02 2.07
C GLN A 169 -19.93 -2.68 2.47
N ASP A 170 -20.64 -1.57 2.26
CA ASP A 170 -20.17 -0.23 2.65
C ASP A 170 -20.04 -0.09 4.16
N SER A 171 -21.04 -0.58 4.91
CA SER A 171 -20.99 -0.62 6.38
C SER A 171 -19.82 -1.45 6.90
N ILE A 172 -19.56 -2.61 6.29
CA ILE A 172 -18.41 -3.47 6.64
C ILE A 172 -17.09 -2.74 6.35
N ASN A 173 -16.99 -2.04 5.22
CA ASN A 173 -15.80 -1.28 4.86
C ASN A 173 -15.55 -0.11 5.84
N GLU A 174 -16.60 0.59 6.27
CA GLU A 174 -16.51 1.62 7.31
C GLU A 174 -16.02 1.05 8.65
N ILE A 175 -16.50 -0.13 9.05
CA ILE A 175 -16.04 -0.83 10.26
C ILE A 175 -14.55 -1.19 10.14
N LYS A 176 -14.12 -1.75 8.99
CA LYS A 176 -12.71 -2.07 8.73
C LYS A 176 -11.80 -0.84 8.80
N ASN A 177 -12.24 0.27 8.21
CA ASN A 177 -11.48 1.52 8.11
C ASN A 177 -11.45 2.32 9.42
N SER A 178 -12.50 2.24 10.23
CA SER A 178 -12.59 2.95 11.52
C SER A 178 -11.75 2.32 12.63
N ASN A 179 -11.34 1.05 12.50
CA ASN A 179 -10.87 0.27 13.65
C ASN A 179 -9.60 -0.57 13.46
N TYR A 180 -8.81 -0.37 12.40
CA TYR A 180 -7.49 -1.02 12.26
C TYR A 180 -7.51 -2.53 12.53
N ALA A 181 -8.51 -3.28 12.02
CA ALA A 181 -8.64 -4.75 12.10
C ALA A 181 -8.51 -5.42 13.50
N LYS A 182 -8.19 -4.69 14.58
CA LYS A 182 -7.97 -5.18 15.95
C LYS A 182 -9.27 -5.31 16.72
N THR A 183 -10.29 -4.59 16.28
CA THR A 183 -11.51 -4.40 17.04
C THR A 183 -12.66 -5.23 16.51
N ILE A 184 -12.58 -5.92 15.36
CA ILE A 184 -13.75 -6.65 14.83
C ILE A 184 -14.16 -7.78 15.79
N ARG A 185 -13.22 -8.59 16.32
CA ARG A 185 -13.53 -9.62 17.35
C ARG A 185 -14.06 -8.99 18.66
N LYS A 186 -13.46 -7.87 19.08
CA LYS A 186 -13.85 -7.13 20.29
C LYS A 186 -15.21 -6.41 20.13
N GLN A 187 -15.57 -6.05 18.90
CA GLN A 187 -16.86 -5.51 18.52
C GLN A 187 -17.91 -6.59 18.41
N ILE A 188 -17.57 -7.82 18.03
CA ILE A 188 -18.49 -8.97 18.08
C ILE A 188 -18.84 -9.33 19.52
N GLU A 189 -17.85 -9.42 20.41
CA GLU A 189 -18.11 -9.63 21.85
C GLU A 189 -18.99 -8.51 22.43
N ASN A 190 -18.78 -7.26 22.00
CA ASN A 190 -19.64 -6.14 22.39
C ASN A 190 -21.03 -6.20 21.73
N LEU A 191 -21.16 -6.57 20.46
CA LEU A 191 -22.45 -6.66 19.75
C LEU A 191 -23.29 -7.85 20.22
N GLU A 192 -22.67 -8.96 20.62
CA GLU A 192 -23.35 -10.08 21.30
C GLU A 192 -23.81 -9.67 22.70
N SER A 193 -23.00 -8.87 23.43
CA SER A 193 -23.41 -8.29 24.71
C SER A 193 -24.54 -7.26 24.56
N GLU A 194 -24.55 -6.47 23.48
CA GLU A 194 -25.59 -5.50 23.18
C GLU A 194 -26.87 -6.20 22.65
N LYS A 195 -26.76 -7.26 21.85
CA LYS A 195 -27.92 -8.12 21.50
C LYS A 195 -28.53 -8.79 22.72
N SER A 196 -27.72 -9.21 23.71
CA SER A 196 -28.21 -9.70 25.00
C SER A 196 -28.90 -8.60 25.81
N TYR A 197 -28.42 -7.35 25.74
CA TYR A 197 -29.00 -6.22 26.46
C TYR A 197 -30.34 -5.73 25.88
N TRP A 198 -30.57 -5.91 24.58
CA TRP A 198 -31.82 -5.54 23.90
C TRP A 198 -32.76 -6.73 23.62
N GLY A 199 -32.40 -7.94 24.04
CA GLY A 199 -33.08 -9.20 23.71
C GLY A 199 -33.89 -9.87 24.83
N GLU A 200 -34.06 -9.23 25.99
CA GLU A 200 -34.92 -9.73 27.09
C GLU A 200 -35.97 -8.71 27.55
N ASN A 201 -36.62 -8.01 26.61
CA ASN A 201 -37.88 -7.30 26.88
C ASN A 201 -38.74 -7.17 25.61
N GLN A 202 -39.18 -8.30 25.06
CA GLN A 202 -40.46 -8.41 24.36
C GLN A 202 -41.13 -9.73 24.71
#